data_AF-A0A2V9ZV08-F1
#
_entry.id   AF-A0A2V9ZV08-F1
#
_cell.length_a   1.000
_cell.length_b   1.000
_cell.length_c   1.000
_cell.angle_alpha   90.00
_cell.angle_beta   90.00
_cell.angle_gamma   90.00
#
_symmetry.space_group_name_H-M   'P 1'
#
loop_
_entity.id
_entity.type
_entity.pdbx_description
1 polymer ?
#
loop_
_entity_poly.entity_id
_entity_poly.type
_entity_poly.pdbx_seq_one_letter_code
_entity_poly.pdbx_strand_id
1 'polypeptide(L)'
;LKLANGSFTILDWFTPFNQNCLNTDDLDLGAGGPTLLPDGMFTHQLLIVPSKEGRVYVVDRNSMGHYRTDSDSQIIDWVLINSIACETSGGLSPDGPTTNRIYGSISYFNESAYVGPANTTLKRYTIADDGSLTLASHTTNSFQTRGATSVISANGTSNAILWVAEFATDTHQTILRAYLAMDLSDQLYASTSTADSIGRGVVFTVPVVVNGKVYVGGEGRVTVFGLK
;
A
#
# COMPACT_ATOMS: atom_id res chain seq x y z
N LEU A 1 -5.74 -14.38 12.66
CA LEU A 1 -6.21 -15.55 13.42
C LEU A 1 -5.49 -16.80 12.93
N LYS A 2 -5.05 -17.69 13.82
CA LYS A 2 -4.50 -19.00 13.48
C LYS A 2 -5.36 -20.06 14.20
N LEU A 3 -5.62 -21.17 13.50
CA LEU A 3 -6.31 -22.30 14.11
C LEU A 3 -5.35 -22.99 15.08
N ALA A 4 -5.72 -23.05 16.36
CA ALA A 4 -5.08 -23.93 17.33
C ALA A 4 -6.12 -24.97 17.77
N ASN A 5 -5.82 -26.25 17.55
CA ASN A 5 -6.67 -27.37 17.98
C ASN A 5 -8.13 -27.32 17.47
N GLY A 6 -8.37 -26.81 16.25
CA GLY A 6 -9.71 -26.73 15.68
C GLY A 6 -10.61 -25.65 16.30
N SER A 7 -10.07 -24.83 17.21
CA SER A 7 -10.72 -23.65 17.75
C SER A 7 -10.08 -22.39 17.17
N PHE A 8 -10.89 -21.35 16.98
CA PHE A 8 -10.39 -20.01 16.72
C PHE A 8 -9.93 -19.39 18.04
N THR A 9 -8.62 -19.42 18.27
CA THR A 9 -8.00 -18.74 19.41
C THR A 9 -7.19 -17.55 18.90
N ILE A 10 -7.33 -16.40 19.56
CA ILE A 10 -6.41 -15.28 19.36
C ILE A 10 -5.05 -15.73 19.90
N LEU A 11 -4.03 -15.76 19.03
CA LEU A 11 -2.68 -16.15 19.43
C LEU A 11 -1.83 -14.95 19.83
N ASP A 12 -1.97 -13.84 19.12
CA ASP A 12 -1.25 -12.60 19.34
C ASP A 12 -2.00 -11.45 18.63
N TRP A 13 -1.68 -10.20 18.97
CA TRP A 13 -2.31 -9.01 18.42
C TRP A 13 -1.45 -7.75 18.57
N PHE A 14 -1.74 -6.75 17.74
CA PHE A 14 -1.16 -5.41 17.82
C PHE A 14 -2.29 -4.38 17.87
N THR A 15 -2.09 -3.30 18.61
CA THR A 15 -2.96 -2.12 18.57
C THR A 15 -2.10 -0.87 18.76
N PRO A 16 -2.17 0.11 17.84
CA PRO A 16 -1.41 1.35 17.95
C PRO A 16 -1.73 2.11 19.24
N PHE A 17 -0.74 2.79 19.81
CA PHE A 17 -0.94 3.63 21.00
C PHE A 17 -2.03 4.69 20.79
N ASN A 18 -2.12 5.23 19.56
CA ASN A 18 -3.04 6.28 19.15
C ASN A 18 -4.42 5.76 18.68
N GLN A 19 -4.76 4.49 18.96
CA GLN A 19 -6.02 3.86 18.52
C GLN A 19 -7.28 4.69 18.81
N ASN A 20 -7.29 5.46 19.90
CA ASN A 20 -8.45 6.29 20.26
C ASN A 20 -8.70 7.40 19.24
N CYS A 21 -7.66 8.10 18.76
CA CYS A 21 -7.83 9.11 17.71
C CYS A 21 -8.10 8.45 16.35
N LEU A 22 -7.48 7.30 16.08
CA LEU A 22 -7.79 6.55 14.86
C LEU A 22 -9.28 6.19 14.78
N ASN A 23 -9.85 5.68 15.87
CA ASN A 23 -11.25 5.34 15.94
C ASN A 23 -12.17 6.57 15.88
N THR A 24 -11.78 7.67 16.52
CA THR A 24 -12.59 8.92 16.52
C THR A 24 -12.66 9.56 15.14
N ASP A 25 -11.55 9.54 14.40
CA ASP A 25 -11.40 10.20 13.11
C ASP A 25 -11.64 9.24 11.91
N ASP A 26 -12.16 8.03 12.15
CA ASP A 26 -12.37 6.98 11.13
C ASP A 26 -11.09 6.67 10.32
N LEU A 27 -9.95 6.64 10.99
CA LEU A 27 -8.63 6.37 10.42
C LEU A 27 -8.21 4.91 10.64
N ASP A 28 -9.05 4.00 10.14
CA ASP A 28 -8.94 2.56 10.34
C ASP A 28 -7.51 2.00 10.25
N LEU A 29 -7.13 1.22 11.26
CA LEU A 29 -5.98 0.32 11.15
C LEU A 29 -6.33 -0.82 10.20
N GLY A 30 -5.53 -1.01 9.15
CA GLY A 30 -5.69 -2.13 8.23
C GLY A 30 -6.69 -1.90 7.10
N ALA A 31 -7.12 -0.67 6.80
CA ALA A 31 -7.98 -0.39 5.63
C ALA A 31 -7.36 -0.89 4.31
N GLY A 32 -6.04 -0.78 4.15
CA GLY A 32 -5.30 -1.35 3.02
C GLY A 32 -5.04 -2.85 3.11
N GLY A 33 -5.42 -3.50 4.21
CA GLY A 33 -5.08 -4.88 4.50
C GLY A 33 -3.61 -5.07 4.92
N PRO A 34 -3.31 -6.08 5.75
CA PRO A 34 -1.94 -6.37 6.15
C PRO A 34 -1.18 -7.12 5.03
N THR A 35 0.09 -6.79 4.86
CA THR A 35 1.00 -7.45 3.91
C THR A 35 1.97 -8.34 4.66
N LEU A 36 1.89 -9.65 4.40
CA LEU A 36 2.78 -10.65 4.96
C LEU A 36 4.10 -10.67 4.20
N LEU A 37 5.24 -10.54 4.88
CA LEU A 37 6.54 -10.68 4.24
C LEU A 37 7.03 -12.14 4.29
N PRO A 38 7.83 -12.60 3.30
CA PRO A 38 8.36 -13.97 3.31
C PRO A 38 9.22 -14.27 4.55
N ASP A 39 9.13 -15.51 5.04
CA ASP A 39 9.95 -15.98 6.16
C ASP A 39 11.43 -16.11 5.75
N GLY A 40 12.35 -15.91 6.70
CA GLY A 40 13.78 -16.13 6.50
C GLY A 40 14.51 -15.08 5.67
N MET A 41 13.83 -14.00 5.26
CA MET A 41 14.44 -12.86 4.58
C MET A 41 14.97 -11.77 5.51
N PHE A 42 14.45 -11.72 6.73
CA PHE A 42 14.77 -10.71 7.75
C PHE A 42 15.00 -11.41 9.09
N THR A 43 15.64 -10.72 10.03
CA THR A 43 15.79 -11.20 11.42
C THR A 43 14.45 -11.52 12.10
N HIS A 44 13.37 -10.87 11.68
CA HIS A 44 12.02 -11.00 12.21
C HIS A 44 11.04 -11.58 11.18
N GLN A 45 9.93 -12.16 11.64
CA GLN A 45 8.85 -12.59 10.75
C GLN A 45 7.88 -11.43 10.52
N LEU A 46 8.17 -10.59 9.54
CA LEU A 46 7.52 -9.28 9.42
C LEU A 46 6.08 -9.35 8.86
N LEU A 47 5.26 -8.42 9.37
CA LEU A 47 3.94 -8.05 8.90
C LEU A 47 3.89 -6.53 8.74
N ILE A 48 3.53 -6.03 7.56
CA ILE A 48 3.32 -4.61 7.32
C ILE A 48 1.83 -4.30 7.42
N VAL A 49 1.44 -3.32 8.23
CA VAL A 49 0.04 -2.92 8.42
C VAL A 49 -0.13 -1.44 8.15
N PRO A 50 -0.85 -1.04 7.09
CA PRO A 50 -1.19 0.36 6.86
C PRO A 50 -2.34 0.81 7.77
N SER A 51 -2.30 2.04 8.24
CA SER A 51 -3.46 2.76 8.76
C SER A 51 -3.93 3.78 7.71
N LYS A 52 -5.24 3.96 7.63
CA LYS A 52 -5.85 5.02 6.81
C LYS A 52 -5.30 6.39 7.17
N GLU A 53 -4.83 6.59 8.41
CA GLU A 53 -4.12 7.80 8.85
C GLU A 53 -2.98 8.20 7.91
N GLY A 54 -2.27 7.22 7.34
CA GLY A 54 -1.01 7.42 6.63
C GLY A 54 0.18 6.76 7.31
N ARG A 55 -0.02 6.10 8.47
CA ARG A 55 1.02 5.29 9.11
C ARG A 55 1.14 3.94 8.46
N VAL A 56 2.37 3.46 8.37
CA VAL A 56 2.70 2.10 7.99
C VAL A 56 3.50 1.50 9.14
N TYR A 57 2.92 0.49 9.77
CA TYR A 57 3.52 -0.23 10.90
C TYR A 57 4.24 -1.48 10.40
N VAL A 58 5.37 -1.80 11.01
CA VAL A 58 6.10 -3.06 10.84
C VAL A 58 6.04 -3.81 12.17
N VAL A 59 5.44 -4.99 12.14
CA VAL A 59 5.17 -5.81 13.32
C VAL A 59 5.84 -7.18 13.16
N ASP A 60 6.46 -7.70 14.21
CA ASP A 60 6.94 -9.09 14.23
C ASP A 60 5.75 -10.03 14.52
N ARG A 61 5.52 -11.00 13.64
CA ARG A 61 4.45 -12.00 13.78
C ARG A 61 4.65 -12.95 14.96
N ASN A 62 5.89 -13.08 15.45
CA ASN A 62 6.19 -13.89 16.63
C ASN A 62 6.01 -13.11 17.93
N SER A 63 5.90 -11.78 17.86
CA SER A 63 5.74 -10.89 19.01
C SER A 63 5.10 -9.58 18.56
N MET A 64 3.78 -9.53 18.50
CA MET A 64 3.05 -8.39 17.93
C MET A 64 2.98 -7.16 18.83
N GLY A 65 3.53 -7.26 20.05
CA GLY A 65 3.75 -6.12 20.94
C GLY A 65 2.52 -5.64 21.72
N HIS A 66 1.31 -6.03 21.33
CA HIS A 66 0.05 -5.60 21.97
C HIS A 66 -0.08 -4.06 22.03
N TYR A 67 -0.99 -3.56 22.87
CA TYR A 67 -1.21 -2.13 23.11
C TYR A 67 -0.25 -1.55 24.16
N ARG A 68 0.21 -0.32 23.93
CA ARG A 68 0.90 0.52 24.91
C ARG A 68 0.34 1.94 24.87
N THR A 69 0.31 2.62 26.02
CA THR A 69 -0.38 3.91 26.14
C THR A 69 0.32 5.08 25.45
N ASP A 70 1.67 5.09 25.42
CA ASP A 70 2.43 6.32 25.12
C ASP A 70 3.20 6.29 23.80
N SER A 71 3.42 5.11 23.21
CA SER A 71 4.19 4.95 21.98
C SER A 71 4.00 3.56 21.39
N ASP A 72 4.39 3.41 20.12
CA ASP A 72 4.55 2.13 19.43
C ASP A 72 6.01 1.60 19.50
N SER A 73 6.71 1.82 20.62
CA SER A 73 8.10 1.36 20.82
C SER A 73 8.25 -0.16 21.00
N GLN A 74 7.14 -0.89 21.04
CA GLN A 74 7.07 -2.34 21.20
C GLN A 74 7.03 -3.12 19.88
N ILE A 75 6.85 -2.43 18.76
CA ILE A 75 6.90 -3.02 17.42
C ILE A 75 8.24 -2.70 16.75
N ILE A 76 8.47 -3.27 15.57
CA ILE A 76 9.75 -3.17 14.87
C ILE A 76 10.00 -1.76 14.36
N ASP A 77 9.03 -1.19 13.65
CA ASP A 77 9.14 0.15 13.09
C ASP A 77 7.77 0.72 12.73
N TRP A 78 7.70 2.02 12.51
CA TRP A 78 6.58 2.65 11.82
C TRP A 78 7.03 3.93 11.11
N VAL A 79 6.38 4.23 10.00
CA VAL A 79 6.58 5.50 9.28
C VAL A 79 5.24 6.19 9.06
N LEU A 80 5.20 7.50 9.27
CA LEU A 80 4.06 8.34 8.87
C LEU A 80 4.38 8.96 7.51
N ILE A 81 3.57 8.62 6.51
CA ILE A 81 3.76 9.03 5.11
C ILE A 81 3.39 10.49 4.87
N ASN A 82 2.58 11.05 5.76
CA ASN A 82 2.23 12.47 5.77
C ASN A 82 2.84 13.15 7.00
N SER A 83 2.78 14.48 7.09
CA SER A 83 3.29 15.20 8.27
C SER A 83 2.20 15.44 9.33
N ILE A 84 1.10 14.69 9.32
CA ILE A 84 -0.11 14.97 10.11
C ILE A 84 -0.54 13.72 10.88
N ALA A 85 -0.20 13.69 12.16
CA ALA A 85 -0.60 12.66 13.10
C ALA A 85 -1.93 12.99 13.79
N CYS A 86 -2.82 12.01 13.98
CA CYS A 86 -4.11 12.21 14.62
C CYS A 86 -3.98 12.55 16.11
N GLU A 87 -2.99 12.01 16.81
CA GLU A 87 -2.82 12.30 18.24
C GLU A 87 -2.34 13.73 18.52
N THR A 88 -1.76 14.40 17.52
CA THR A 88 -1.34 15.81 17.64
C THR A 88 -2.32 16.78 16.99
N SER A 89 -3.05 16.35 15.95
CA SER A 89 -3.92 17.24 15.17
C SER A 89 -5.40 17.13 15.55
N GLY A 90 -5.90 15.89 15.73
CA GLY A 90 -7.33 15.58 15.93
C GLY A 90 -8.26 16.04 14.80
N GLY A 91 -9.49 15.52 14.77
CA GLY A 91 -10.54 15.99 13.86
C GLY A 91 -10.19 15.83 12.38
N LEU A 92 -9.39 14.81 12.07
CA LEU A 92 -8.88 14.57 10.74
C LEU A 92 -9.94 13.93 9.85
N SER A 93 -10.10 14.40 8.61
CA SER A 93 -11.07 13.83 7.67
C SER A 93 -10.62 12.45 7.17
N PRO A 94 -11.44 11.39 7.24
CA PRO A 94 -11.06 10.04 6.80
C PRO A 94 -10.93 9.92 5.27
N ASP A 95 -11.51 10.86 4.53
CA ASP A 95 -11.34 10.97 3.09
C ASP A 95 -11.38 12.42 2.57
N GLY A 96 -11.17 12.57 1.26
CA GLY A 96 -11.28 13.84 0.56
C GLY A 96 -10.03 14.22 -0.24
N PRO A 97 -10.11 15.25 -1.09
CA PRO A 97 -9.09 15.60 -2.07
C PRO A 97 -7.82 16.22 -1.47
N THR A 98 -7.83 16.52 -0.17
CA THR A 98 -6.71 17.13 0.56
C THR A 98 -6.06 16.18 1.56
N THR A 99 -6.53 14.92 1.64
CA THR A 99 -6.08 13.96 2.66
C THR A 99 -5.03 13.01 2.09
N ASN A 100 -4.02 12.65 2.88
CA ASN A 100 -3.01 11.66 2.46
C ASN A 100 -3.22 10.30 3.11
N ARG A 101 -4.37 9.69 2.77
CA ARG A 101 -4.85 8.43 3.36
C ARG A 101 -4.38 7.21 2.60
N ILE A 102 -4.21 6.10 3.30
CA ILE A 102 -3.90 4.80 2.69
C ILE A 102 -5.17 3.95 2.67
N TYR A 103 -5.73 3.74 1.47
CA TYR A 103 -6.89 2.86 1.28
C TYR A 103 -6.53 1.53 0.64
N GLY A 104 -5.47 1.51 -0.18
CA GLY A 104 -5.04 0.36 -0.95
C GLY A 104 -4.00 -0.49 -0.23
N SER A 105 -3.83 -1.72 -0.70
CA SER A 105 -2.83 -2.64 -0.19
C SER A 105 -1.41 -2.22 -0.52
N ILE A 106 -0.49 -2.59 0.38
CA ILE A 106 0.94 -2.44 0.18
C ILE A 106 1.46 -3.63 -0.61
N SER A 107 2.09 -3.36 -1.75
CA SER A 107 2.83 -4.39 -2.48
C SER A 107 4.23 -4.59 -1.89
N TYR A 108 4.75 -5.81 -1.97
CA TYR A 108 6.11 -6.14 -1.57
C TYR A 108 6.87 -6.78 -2.74
N PHE A 109 8.11 -6.38 -2.93
CA PHE A 109 9.05 -7.04 -3.83
C PHE A 109 10.49 -6.75 -3.43
N ASN A 110 11.31 -7.80 -3.31
CA ASN A 110 12.76 -7.70 -3.14
C ASN A 110 13.18 -6.66 -2.10
N GLU A 111 12.78 -6.89 -0.84
CA GLU A 111 13.09 -6.00 0.31
C GLU A 111 12.53 -4.58 0.15
N SER A 112 11.51 -4.39 -0.68
CA SER A 112 10.85 -3.11 -0.86
C SER A 112 9.33 -3.20 -0.67
N ALA A 113 8.78 -2.23 0.05
CA ALA A 113 7.35 -2.01 0.20
C ALA A 113 6.90 -0.80 -0.64
N TYR A 114 5.77 -0.94 -1.33
CA TYR A 114 5.22 0.07 -2.23
C TYR A 114 3.87 0.55 -1.68
N VAL A 115 3.80 1.83 -1.35
CA VAL A 115 2.64 2.43 -0.68
C VAL A 115 2.06 3.52 -1.56
N GLY A 116 0.79 3.38 -1.92
CA GLY A 116 0.04 4.28 -2.80
C GLY A 116 -0.99 5.14 -2.05
N PRO A 117 -0.57 6.09 -1.20
CA PRO A 117 -1.49 7.00 -0.50
C PRO A 117 -2.24 7.92 -1.49
N ALA A 118 -3.39 8.43 -1.04
CA ALA A 118 -4.16 9.42 -1.78
C ALA A 118 -3.52 10.81 -1.76
N ASN A 119 -3.79 11.57 -2.81
CA ASN A 119 -3.40 12.97 -3.03
C ASN A 119 -1.90 13.26 -2.82
N THR A 120 -1.03 12.27 -3.02
CA THR A 120 0.43 12.41 -2.95
C THR A 120 1.10 11.33 -3.81
N THR A 121 2.43 11.30 -3.82
CA THR A 121 3.22 10.36 -4.59
C THR A 121 3.17 8.95 -4.00
N LEU A 122 3.20 7.94 -4.88
CA LEU A 122 3.44 6.55 -4.49
C LEU A 122 4.90 6.44 -4.06
N LYS A 123 5.14 5.79 -2.92
CA LYS A 123 6.45 5.71 -2.28
C LYS A 123 6.93 4.27 -2.23
N ARG A 124 8.23 4.10 -2.46
CA ARG A 124 8.96 2.85 -2.23
C ARG A 124 9.80 3.02 -0.97
N TYR A 125 9.59 2.14 -0.01
CA TYR A 125 10.43 2.00 1.17
C TYR A 125 11.29 0.75 1.02
N THR A 126 12.60 0.85 1.22
CA THR A 126 13.46 -0.31 1.42
C THR A 126 13.31 -0.79 2.86
N ILE A 127 13.33 -2.11 3.05
CA ILE A 127 13.22 -2.78 4.35
C ILE A 127 14.60 -3.35 4.68
N ALA A 128 15.22 -2.89 5.76
CA ALA A 128 16.49 -3.44 6.22
C ALA A 128 16.30 -4.80 6.92
N ASP A 129 17.41 -5.48 7.23
CA ASP A 129 17.39 -6.80 7.89
C ASP A 129 16.70 -6.80 9.27
N ASP A 130 16.75 -5.67 9.99
CA ASP A 130 16.04 -5.44 11.24
C ASP A 130 14.54 -5.09 11.05
N GLY A 131 14.10 -4.92 9.81
CA GLY A 131 12.73 -4.56 9.43
C GLY A 131 12.46 -3.06 9.34
N SER A 132 13.45 -2.19 9.60
CA SER A 132 13.28 -0.74 9.49
C SER A 132 13.00 -0.29 8.05
N LEU A 133 12.14 0.71 7.90
CA LEU A 133 11.70 1.27 6.63
C LEU A 133 12.46 2.56 6.31
N THR A 134 13.09 2.61 5.14
CA THR A 134 13.73 3.82 4.62
C THR A 134 13.12 4.23 3.29
N LEU A 135 12.66 5.48 3.16
CA LEU A 135 12.15 5.99 1.89
C LEU A 135 13.29 5.99 0.86
N ALA A 136 13.11 5.23 -0.22
CA ALA A 136 14.15 5.02 -1.22
C ALA A 136 13.85 5.68 -2.57
N SER A 137 12.58 5.77 -2.98
CA SER A 137 12.15 6.53 -4.16
C SER A 137 10.65 6.80 -4.12
N HIS A 138 10.18 7.70 -4.96
CA HIS A 138 8.76 7.98 -5.14
C HIS A 138 8.44 8.39 -6.57
N THR A 139 7.17 8.29 -6.96
CA THR A 139 6.72 8.75 -8.28
C THR A 139 6.82 10.26 -8.41
N THR A 140 6.92 10.76 -9.64
CA THR A 140 6.89 12.21 -9.93
C THR A 140 5.47 12.76 -9.95
N ASN A 141 4.48 11.94 -10.35
CA ASN A 141 3.07 12.27 -10.27
C ASN A 141 2.46 11.89 -8.91
N SER A 142 1.39 12.59 -8.55
CA SER A 142 0.52 12.23 -7.44
C SER A 142 -0.64 11.37 -7.91
N PHE A 143 -1.14 10.51 -7.00
CA PHE A 143 -2.36 9.73 -7.19
C PHE A 143 -3.51 10.44 -6.48
N GLN A 144 -4.71 10.46 -7.05
CA GLN A 144 -5.82 11.29 -6.57
C GLN A 144 -6.52 10.69 -5.32
N THR A 145 -7.78 11.06 -5.06
CA THR A 145 -8.48 10.88 -3.77
C THR A 145 -8.65 9.43 -3.31
N ARG A 146 -8.38 8.43 -4.15
CA ARG A 146 -8.43 7.00 -3.79
C ARG A 146 -7.06 6.31 -3.81
N GLY A 147 -6.00 7.09 -3.99
CA GLY A 147 -4.63 6.60 -4.01
C GLY A 147 -4.36 5.64 -5.15
N ALA A 148 -3.38 4.78 -4.94
CA ALA A 148 -2.94 3.80 -5.90
C ALA A 148 -3.02 2.39 -5.31
N THR A 149 -3.50 1.46 -6.12
CA THR A 149 -3.32 0.02 -5.86
C THR A 149 -2.30 -0.51 -6.85
N SER A 150 -1.36 -1.31 -6.36
CA SER A 150 -0.22 -1.76 -7.16
C SER A 150 -0.02 -3.26 -7.07
N VAL A 151 0.55 -3.83 -8.13
CA VAL A 151 1.08 -5.20 -8.17
C VAL A 151 2.44 -5.19 -8.86
N ILE A 152 3.25 -6.20 -8.56
CA ILE A 152 4.58 -6.36 -9.15
C ILE A 152 4.57 -7.54 -10.13
N SER A 153 5.27 -7.38 -11.25
CA SER A 153 5.71 -8.50 -12.08
C SER A 153 7.23 -8.45 -12.24
N ALA A 154 7.89 -9.60 -12.21
CA ALA A 154 9.34 -9.70 -12.38
C ALA A 154 9.74 -11.09 -12.93
N ASN A 155 10.96 -11.20 -13.45
CA ASN A 155 11.61 -12.48 -13.72
C ASN A 155 12.64 -12.76 -12.62
N GLY A 156 12.23 -13.51 -11.59
CA GLY A 156 12.98 -13.57 -10.34
C GLY A 156 13.07 -12.17 -9.72
N THR A 157 14.29 -11.66 -9.51
CA THR A 157 14.54 -10.29 -9.05
C THR A 157 14.80 -9.30 -10.18
N SER A 158 14.83 -9.76 -11.44
CA SER A 158 15.18 -8.95 -12.61
C SER A 158 13.94 -8.38 -13.31
N ASN A 159 14.13 -7.24 -13.99
CA ASN A 159 13.10 -6.59 -14.83
C ASN A 159 11.77 -6.36 -14.10
N ALA A 160 11.85 -5.95 -12.84
CA ALA A 160 10.68 -5.74 -12.01
C ALA A 160 9.92 -4.46 -12.43
N ILE A 161 8.63 -4.64 -12.71
CA ILE A 161 7.70 -3.58 -13.07
C ILE A 161 6.65 -3.45 -11.97
N LEU A 162 6.48 -2.24 -11.46
CA LEU A 162 5.35 -1.88 -10.61
C LEU A 162 4.20 -1.41 -11.51
N TRP A 163 3.14 -2.20 -11.56
CA TRP A 163 1.90 -1.86 -12.24
C TRP A 163 0.96 -1.20 -11.24
N VAL A 164 0.43 -0.05 -11.62
CA VAL A 164 -0.43 0.77 -10.75
C VAL A 164 -1.72 1.07 -11.50
N ALA A 165 -2.85 0.72 -10.90
CA ALA A 165 -4.14 1.18 -11.36
C ALA A 165 -4.62 2.29 -10.43
N GLU A 166 -4.98 3.43 -11.03
CA GLU A 166 -5.55 4.56 -10.32
C GLU A 166 -6.95 4.89 -10.83
N PHE A 167 -7.79 5.40 -9.92
CA PHE A 167 -9.04 6.06 -10.28
C PHE A 167 -8.78 7.56 -10.37
N ALA A 168 -8.68 8.07 -11.60
CA ALA A 168 -8.57 9.50 -11.89
C ALA A 168 -9.95 10.14 -11.65
N THR A 169 -10.09 10.81 -10.51
CA THR A 169 -11.32 11.43 -10.01
C THR A 169 -11.78 12.61 -10.87
N ASP A 170 -10.85 13.33 -11.50
CA ASP A 170 -11.15 14.46 -12.40
C ASP A 170 -11.84 14.04 -13.71
N THR A 171 -11.43 12.90 -14.26
CA THR A 171 -11.90 12.36 -15.54
C THR A 171 -12.86 11.19 -15.36
N HIS A 172 -13.00 10.68 -14.14
CA HIS A 172 -13.70 9.45 -13.77
C HIS A 172 -13.23 8.21 -14.55
N GLN A 173 -11.93 8.15 -14.89
CA GLN A 173 -11.33 7.07 -15.66
C GLN A 173 -10.41 6.20 -14.81
N THR A 174 -10.20 4.95 -15.23
CA THR A 174 -9.07 4.15 -14.74
C THR A 174 -7.87 4.42 -15.62
N ILE A 175 -6.73 4.73 -15.00
CA ILE A 175 -5.44 4.85 -15.68
C ILE A 175 -4.55 3.72 -15.17
N LEU A 176 -4.02 2.91 -16.09
CA LEU A 176 -2.94 1.97 -15.81
C LEU A 176 -1.61 2.69 -16.01
N ARG A 177 -0.72 2.58 -15.03
CA ARG A 177 0.67 3.06 -15.10
C ARG A 177 1.64 1.92 -14.84
N ALA A 178 2.84 2.05 -15.37
CA ALA A 178 3.95 1.14 -15.09
C ALA A 178 5.20 1.94 -14.77
N TYR A 179 5.94 1.50 -13.75
CA TYR A 179 7.19 2.11 -13.30
C TYR A 179 8.27 1.03 -13.17
N LEU A 180 9.54 1.44 -13.26
CA LEU A 180 10.62 0.59 -12.76
C LEU A 180 10.43 0.41 -11.25
N ALA A 181 10.27 -0.83 -10.80
CA ALA A 181 10.09 -1.09 -9.37
C ALA A 181 11.32 -0.66 -8.54
N MET A 182 12.51 -0.65 -9.17
CA MET A 182 13.75 -0.23 -8.52
C MET A 182 13.99 1.29 -8.49
N ASP A 183 13.19 2.09 -9.20
CA ASP A 183 13.20 3.55 -9.08
C ASP A 183 11.87 4.12 -9.61
N LEU A 184 11.02 4.58 -8.71
CA LEU A 184 9.70 5.07 -9.06
C LEU A 184 9.71 6.41 -9.81
N SER A 185 10.86 7.08 -9.89
CA SER A 185 11.00 8.27 -10.73
C SER A 185 10.95 7.95 -12.24
N ASP A 186 11.19 6.69 -12.61
CA ASP A 186 11.13 6.19 -13.98
C ASP A 186 9.78 5.55 -14.29
N GLN A 187 8.92 6.32 -14.98
CA GLN A 187 7.65 5.82 -15.51
C GLN A 187 7.85 5.22 -16.90
N LEU A 188 7.59 3.93 -17.02
CA LEU A 188 7.70 3.15 -18.26
C LEU A 188 6.50 3.35 -19.19
N TYR A 189 5.30 3.50 -18.62
CA TYR A 189 4.06 3.53 -19.39
C TYR A 189 2.91 4.18 -18.60
N ALA A 190 1.96 4.80 -19.31
CA ALA A 190 0.66 5.20 -18.79
C ALA A 190 -0.41 5.13 -19.90
N SER A 191 -1.61 4.62 -19.57
CA SER A 191 -2.74 4.46 -20.49
C SER A 191 -3.52 5.76 -20.68
N THR A 192 -2.86 6.82 -21.16
CA THR A 192 -3.44 8.17 -21.28
C THR A 192 -3.86 8.52 -22.71
N SER A 193 -3.68 7.61 -23.67
CA SER A 193 -4.11 7.83 -25.05
C SER A 193 -5.54 7.33 -25.26
N THR A 194 -6.15 7.74 -26.38
CA THR A 194 -7.47 7.22 -26.77
C THR A 194 -7.43 5.75 -27.18
N ALA A 195 -6.30 5.27 -27.71
CA ALA A 195 -6.15 3.91 -28.22
C ALA A 195 -6.02 2.86 -27.11
N ASP A 196 -5.59 3.28 -25.92
CA ASP A 196 -5.32 2.42 -24.77
C ASP A 196 -6.19 2.76 -23.55
N SER A 197 -7.29 3.49 -23.80
CA SER A 197 -8.25 3.88 -22.76
C SER A 197 -8.96 2.66 -22.16
N ILE A 198 -8.98 2.60 -20.82
CA ILE A 198 -9.75 1.61 -20.04
C ILE A 198 -11.22 2.03 -19.92
N GLY A 199 -11.51 3.33 -20.08
CA GLY A 199 -12.85 3.90 -19.91
C GLY A 199 -13.15 4.30 -18.46
N ARG A 200 -14.44 4.34 -18.12
CA ARG A 200 -14.91 4.72 -16.77
C ARG A 200 -14.31 3.79 -15.72
N GLY A 201 -13.78 4.39 -14.66
CA GLY A 201 -13.04 3.66 -13.65
C GLY A 201 -13.89 3.15 -12.50
N VAL A 202 -13.36 2.16 -11.79
CA VAL A 202 -13.84 1.69 -10.49
C VAL A 202 -12.74 1.98 -9.46
N VAL A 203 -13.14 2.37 -8.26
CA VAL A 203 -12.18 2.61 -7.17
C VAL A 203 -11.58 1.28 -6.70
N PHE A 204 -10.32 1.32 -6.26
CA PHE A 204 -9.60 0.16 -5.72
C PHE A 204 -9.44 -1.03 -6.69
N THR A 205 -9.49 -0.78 -8.00
CA THR A 205 -9.18 -1.79 -9.02
C THR A 205 -7.75 -2.29 -8.88
N VAL A 206 -7.56 -3.58 -8.57
CA VAL A 206 -6.23 -4.21 -8.58
C VAL A 206 -5.97 -4.86 -9.94
N PRO A 207 -4.90 -4.51 -10.67
CA PRO A 207 -4.56 -5.15 -11.94
C PRO A 207 -4.03 -6.57 -11.72
N VAL A 208 -4.19 -7.44 -12.72
CA VAL A 208 -3.64 -8.79 -12.72
C VAL A 208 -2.59 -8.91 -13.82
N VAL A 209 -1.40 -9.42 -13.49
CA VAL A 209 -0.31 -9.61 -14.45
C VAL A 209 -0.02 -11.10 -14.58
N VAL A 210 -0.21 -11.66 -15.77
CA VAL A 210 0.02 -13.08 -16.02
C VAL A 210 0.32 -13.31 -17.50
N ASN A 211 1.26 -14.22 -17.79
CA ASN A 211 1.63 -14.64 -19.15
C ASN A 211 1.91 -13.46 -20.10
N GLY A 212 2.63 -12.45 -19.61
CA GLY A 212 3.01 -11.27 -20.40
C GLY A 212 1.85 -10.31 -20.70
N LYS A 213 0.71 -10.44 -20.01
CA LYS A 213 -0.46 -9.57 -20.16
C LYS A 213 -0.84 -8.92 -18.84
N VAL A 214 -1.40 -7.71 -18.93
CA VAL A 214 -1.95 -6.96 -17.79
C VAL A 214 -3.44 -6.79 -18.00
N TYR A 215 -4.24 -7.27 -17.06
CA TYR A 215 -5.69 -7.21 -17.08
C TYR A 215 -6.14 -6.16 -16.09
N VAL A 216 -6.94 -5.18 -16.54
CA VAL A 216 -7.43 -4.09 -15.71
C VAL A 216 -8.94 -3.96 -15.84
N GLY A 217 -9.62 -3.96 -14.70
CA GLY A 217 -11.06 -3.76 -14.62
C GLY A 217 -11.44 -2.28 -14.79
N GLY A 218 -12.39 -2.03 -15.68
CA GLY A 218 -13.14 -0.77 -15.75
C GLY A 218 -14.62 -1.05 -15.50
N GLU A 219 -15.44 0.00 -15.50
CA GLU A 219 -16.88 -0.17 -15.36
C GLU A 219 -17.45 -1.00 -16.52
N GLY A 220 -17.99 -2.18 -16.18
CA GLY A 220 -18.61 -3.11 -17.13
C GLY A 220 -17.66 -3.77 -18.15
N ARG A 221 -16.33 -3.66 -17.97
CA ARG A 221 -15.36 -4.24 -18.92
C ARG A 221 -14.03 -4.62 -18.28
N VAL A 222 -13.25 -5.44 -18.98
CA VAL A 222 -11.84 -5.69 -18.69
C VAL A 222 -11.02 -5.31 -19.92
N THR A 223 -10.00 -4.47 -19.73
CA THR A 223 -9.03 -4.12 -20.78
C THR A 223 -7.76 -4.92 -20.56
N VAL A 224 -7.20 -5.47 -21.66
CA VAL A 224 -6.02 -6.33 -21.61
C VAL A 224 -4.89 -5.70 -22.41
N PHE A 225 -3.77 -5.46 -21.74
CA PHE A 225 -2.54 -4.91 -22.32
C PHE A 225 -1.52 -6.03 -22.53
N GLY A 226 -0.71 -5.91 -23.58
CA GLY A 226 0.39 -6.82 -23.89
C GLY A 226 1.36 -6.17 -24.87
N LEU A 227 2.58 -6.69 -24.93
CA LEU A 227 3.54 -6.28 -25.94
C LEU A 227 3.08 -6.77 -27.32
N LYS A 228 3.33 -5.95 -28.35
CA LYS A 228 3.11 -6.35 -29.75
C LYS A 228 4.21 -7.26 -30.24
#